data_AF-A0A820K181-F1
#
_entry.id   AF-A0A820K181-F1
#
_cell.length_a   1.000
_cell.length_b   1.000
_cell.length_c   1.000
_cell.angle_alpha   90.00
_cell.angle_beta   90.00
_cell.angle_gamma   90.00
#
_symmetry.space_group_name_H-M   'P 1'
#
loop_
_entity.id
_entity.type
_entity.pdbx_description
1 polymer ?
#
loop_
_entity_poly.entity_id
_entity_poly.type
_entity_poly.pdbx_seq_one_letter_code
_entity_poly.pdbx_strand_id
1 'polypeptide(L)'
;ERSRLLSDKQVSDTNEESSASEDEHAVFLRLLSMNKPEWFSLLVGSIASIINGVSILLFAYLIAHTIHHFTDCDYNERRRKVFMFCLLLVLMGLLIWTFRYIQYTAFAISGSRLTERIRSKAFECLLRQEVAYFDRPENSTGAICARLFTDASA
;
A
#
# COMPACT_ATOMS: atom_id res chain seq x y z
N GLU A 1 -46.96 -4.98 -7.43
CA GLU A 1 -46.10 -4.00 -8.14
C GLU A 1 -44.92 -3.52 -7.31
N ARG A 2 -45.12 -3.02 -6.09
CA ARG A 2 -44.04 -2.51 -5.21
C ARG A 2 -42.91 -3.51 -4.92
N SER A 3 -43.22 -4.80 -4.80
CA SER A 3 -42.23 -5.88 -4.61
C SER A 3 -41.39 -6.17 -5.86
N ARG A 4 -41.94 -5.99 -7.06
CA ARG A 4 -41.19 -6.10 -8.33
C ARG A 4 -40.30 -4.89 -8.53
N LEU A 5 -40.76 -3.69 -8.17
CA LEU A 5 -39.95 -2.47 -8.23
C LEU A 5 -38.77 -2.50 -7.25
N LEU A 6 -38.94 -3.11 -6.06
CA LEU A 6 -37.83 -3.34 -5.13
C LEU A 6 -36.86 -4.39 -5.66
N SER A 7 -37.36 -5.46 -6.30
CA SER A 7 -36.50 -6.47 -6.92
C SER A 7 -35.72 -5.91 -8.12
N ASP A 8 -36.34 -5.11 -8.99
CA ASP A 8 -35.67 -4.47 -10.14
C ASP A 8 -34.66 -3.43 -9.68
N LYS A 9 -34.99 -2.64 -8.65
CA LYS A 9 -34.06 -1.67 -8.06
C LYS A 9 -32.86 -2.38 -7.42
N GLN A 10 -33.10 -3.47 -6.69
CA GLN A 10 -32.04 -4.24 -6.06
C GLN A 10 -31.15 -4.97 -7.08
N VAL A 11 -31.72 -5.45 -8.19
CA VAL A 11 -30.95 -6.01 -9.33
C VAL A 11 -30.16 -4.92 -10.06
N SER A 12 -30.72 -3.72 -10.22
CA SER A 12 -30.02 -2.56 -10.79
C SER A 12 -28.84 -2.12 -9.92
N ASP A 13 -29.06 -1.98 -8.61
CA ASP A 13 -28.02 -1.58 -7.65
C ASP A 13 -26.90 -2.65 -7.60
N THR A 14 -27.24 -3.95 -7.66
CA THR A 14 -26.26 -5.04 -7.68
C THR A 14 -25.43 -5.05 -8.99
N ASN A 15 -26.04 -4.74 -10.13
CA ASN A 15 -25.34 -4.65 -11.41
C ASN A 15 -24.45 -3.40 -11.49
N GLU A 16 -24.86 -2.28 -10.89
CA GLU A 16 -24.02 -1.06 -10.79
C GLU A 16 -22.81 -1.29 -9.87
N GLU A 17 -22.97 -1.94 -8.71
CA GLU A 17 -21.84 -2.27 -7.84
C GLU A 17 -20.87 -3.27 -8.49
N SER A 18 -21.38 -4.28 -9.18
CA SER A 18 -20.54 -5.27 -9.88
C SER A 18 -19.74 -4.63 -11.01
N SER A 19 -20.37 -3.76 -11.82
CA SER A 19 -19.68 -3.07 -12.92
C SER A 19 -18.68 -2.02 -12.45
N ALA A 20 -18.98 -1.29 -11.38
CA ALA A 20 -18.03 -0.36 -10.76
C ALA A 20 -16.79 -1.07 -10.22
N SER A 21 -16.94 -2.25 -9.61
CA SER A 21 -15.82 -3.05 -9.10
C SER A 21 -14.93 -3.62 -10.22
N GLU A 22 -15.53 -4.04 -11.34
CA GLU A 22 -14.79 -4.54 -12.51
C GLU A 22 -13.95 -3.42 -13.15
N ASP A 23 -14.49 -2.21 -13.26
CA ASP A 23 -13.76 -1.04 -13.76
C ASP A 23 -12.61 -0.64 -12.83
N GLU A 24 -12.82 -0.69 -11.51
CA GLU A 24 -11.77 -0.36 -10.53
C GLU A 24 -10.60 -1.35 -10.59
N HIS A 25 -10.88 -2.65 -10.67
CA HIS A 25 -9.85 -3.68 -10.85
C HIS A 25 -9.12 -3.55 -12.19
N ALA A 26 -9.83 -3.24 -13.28
CA ALA A 26 -9.22 -3.01 -14.58
C ALA A 26 -8.30 -1.78 -14.58
N VAL A 27 -8.70 -0.70 -13.90
CA VAL A 27 -7.87 0.49 -13.69
C VAL A 27 -6.65 0.15 -12.84
N PHE A 28 -6.80 -0.62 -11.77
CA PHE A 28 -5.69 -1.04 -10.90
C PHE A 28 -4.67 -1.90 -11.64
N LEU A 29 -5.13 -2.86 -12.45
CA LEU A 29 -4.27 -3.69 -13.30
C LEU A 29 -3.57 -2.86 -14.39
N ARG A 30 -4.25 -1.84 -14.93
CA ARG A 30 -3.67 -0.92 -15.89
C ARG A 30 -2.58 -0.05 -15.25
N LEU A 31 -2.78 0.42 -14.03
CA LEU A 31 -1.78 1.15 -13.23
C LEU A 31 -0.57 0.28 -12.90
N LEU A 32 -0.78 -0.97 -12.48
CA LEU A 32 0.30 -1.95 -12.27
C LEU A 32 1.06 -2.23 -13.56
N SER A 33 0.36 -2.33 -14.70
CA SER A 33 0.99 -2.49 -16.03
C SER A 33 1.84 -1.28 -16.42
N MET A 34 1.46 -0.06 -16.00
CA MET A 34 2.28 1.15 -16.20
C MET A 34 3.54 1.18 -15.33
N ASN A 35 3.58 0.39 -14.24
CA ASN A 35 4.74 0.26 -13.36
C ASN A 35 5.71 -0.88 -13.73
N LYS A 36 5.46 -1.61 -14.83
CA LYS A 36 6.31 -2.70 -15.34
C LYS A 36 7.84 -2.46 -15.35
N PRO A 37 8.36 -1.29 -15.75
CA PRO A 37 9.82 -1.10 -15.78
C PRO A 37 10.47 -1.02 -14.39
N GLU A 38 9.72 -0.85 -13.30
CA GLU A 38 10.21 -0.85 -11.91
C GLU A 38 9.77 -2.11 -11.15
N TRP A 39 9.32 -3.17 -11.86
CA TRP A 39 8.72 -4.35 -11.23
C TRP A 39 9.64 -5.07 -10.24
N PHE A 40 10.96 -4.96 -10.43
CA PHE A 40 11.94 -5.54 -9.50
C PHE A 40 11.89 -4.89 -8.10
N SER A 41 11.85 -3.55 -8.02
CA SER A 41 11.70 -2.84 -6.73
C SER A 41 10.38 -3.17 -6.05
N LEU A 42 9.32 -3.33 -6.84
CA LEU A 42 8.00 -3.67 -6.33
C LEU A 42 7.95 -5.10 -5.80
N LEU A 43 8.57 -6.06 -6.49
CA LEU A 43 8.67 -7.45 -6.05
C LEU A 43 9.51 -7.58 -4.77
N VAL A 44 10.65 -6.89 -4.70
CA VAL A 44 11.50 -6.84 -3.50
C VAL A 44 10.73 -6.24 -2.32
N GLY A 45 10.01 -5.14 -2.54
CA GLY A 45 9.16 -4.52 -1.53
C GLY A 45 8.05 -5.46 -1.04
N SER A 46 7.37 -6.17 -1.95
CA SER A 46 6.29 -7.10 -1.60
C SER A 46 6.78 -8.27 -0.75
N ILE A 47 7.91 -8.89 -1.13
CA ILE A 47 8.52 -9.97 -0.35
C ILE A 47 8.93 -9.46 1.04
N ALA A 48 9.56 -8.29 1.09
CA ALA A 48 9.96 -7.68 2.37
C ALA A 48 8.75 -7.34 3.25
N SER A 49 7.59 -6.97 2.67
CA SER A 49 6.35 -6.72 3.41
C SER A 49 5.79 -7.96 4.08
N ILE A 50 5.81 -9.10 3.40
CA ILE A 50 5.38 -10.38 3.98
C ILE A 50 6.27 -10.72 5.18
N ILE A 51 7.60 -10.61 5.01
CA ILE A 51 8.57 -10.87 6.08
C ILE A 51 8.31 -9.94 7.27
N ASN A 52 8.00 -8.69 7.01
CA ASN A 52 7.71 -7.68 8.02
C ASN A 52 6.44 -8.01 8.83
N GLY A 53 5.38 -8.47 8.16
CA GLY A 53 4.16 -8.98 8.80
C GLY A 53 4.41 -10.23 9.66
N VAL A 54 5.30 -11.13 9.23
CA VAL A 54 5.70 -12.29 10.05
C VAL A 54 6.57 -11.85 11.23
N SER A 55 7.40 -10.82 11.05
CA SER A 55 8.32 -10.31 12.07
C SER A 55 7.58 -9.76 13.30
N ILE A 56 6.41 -9.13 13.13
CA ILE A 56 5.62 -8.64 14.27
C ILE A 56 5.05 -9.80 15.11
N LEU A 57 4.64 -10.90 14.46
CA LEU A 57 4.18 -12.12 15.15
C LEU A 57 5.34 -12.82 15.88
N LEU A 58 6.50 -12.90 15.23
CA LEU A 58 7.70 -13.49 15.82
C LEU A 58 8.18 -12.70 17.04
N PHE A 59 8.11 -11.37 16.99
CA PHE A 59 8.45 -10.51 18.12
C PHE A 59 7.53 -10.77 19.33
N ALA A 60 6.21 -10.88 19.10
CA ALA A 60 5.25 -11.20 20.15
C ALA A 60 5.54 -12.58 20.79
N TYR A 61 5.84 -13.59 19.97
CA TYR A 61 6.24 -14.91 20.44
C TYR A 61 7.51 -14.86 21.30
N LEU A 62 8.52 -14.08 20.89
CA LEU A 62 9.80 -14.00 21.57
C LEU A 62 9.68 -13.32 22.95
N ILE A 63 8.84 -12.30 23.06
CA ILE A 63 8.48 -11.68 24.36
C ILE A 63 7.79 -12.70 25.27
N ALA A 64 6.78 -13.42 24.76
CA ALA A 64 6.07 -14.43 25.54
C ALA A 64 7.01 -15.54 26.04
N HIS A 65 7.91 -16.01 25.18
CA HIS A 65 8.90 -17.03 25.53
C HIS A 65 9.92 -16.55 26.57
N THR A 66 10.33 -15.28 26.48
CA THR A 66 11.22 -14.66 27.47
C THR A 66 10.55 -14.55 28.84
N ILE A 67 9.25 -14.21 28.88
CA ILE A 67 8.47 -14.14 30.12
C ILE A 67 8.34 -15.55 30.75
N HIS A 68 8.10 -16.58 29.94
CA HIS A 68 8.00 -17.96 30.45
C HIS A 68 9.31 -18.45 31.08
N HIS A 69 10.46 -18.20 30.44
CA HIS A 69 11.75 -18.56 31.04
C HIS A 69 12.10 -17.73 32.28
N PHE A 70 11.52 -16.54 32.42
CA PHE A 70 11.70 -15.71 33.61
C PHE A 70 11.00 -16.28 34.84
N THR A 71 9.86 -16.96 34.67
CA THR A 71 9.09 -17.56 35.77
C THR A 71 9.69 -18.86 36.30
N ASP A 72 10.41 -19.62 35.46
CA ASP A 72 10.87 -20.99 35.79
C ASP A 72 12.33 -21.09 36.31
N CYS A 73 13.08 -19.98 36.42
CA CYS A 73 14.52 -20.01 36.76
C CYS A 73 14.85 -19.59 38.21
N ASP A 74 15.89 -20.23 38.77
CA ASP A 74 16.56 -19.85 40.04
C ASP A 74 17.19 -18.43 40.00
N TYR A 75 17.29 -17.80 41.18
CA TYR A 75 17.64 -16.37 41.32
C TYR A 75 18.98 -15.96 40.70
N ASN A 76 20.01 -16.79 40.80
CA ASN A 76 21.35 -16.47 40.30
C ASN A 76 21.51 -16.70 38.78
N GLU A 77 20.89 -17.73 38.21
CA GLU A 77 20.88 -17.97 36.75
C GLU A 77 20.03 -16.95 35.98
N ARG A 78 18.99 -16.39 36.61
CA ARG A 78 18.02 -15.47 35.97
C ARG A 78 18.70 -14.27 35.33
N ARG A 79 19.61 -13.61 36.05
CA ARG A 79 20.24 -12.36 35.60
C ARG A 79 21.07 -12.54 34.34
N ARG A 80 21.79 -13.66 34.22
CA ARG A 80 22.63 -13.96 33.06
C ARG A 80 21.78 -14.30 31.82
N LYS A 81 20.72 -15.09 31.99
CA LYS A 81 19.79 -15.44 30.89
C LYS A 81 19.02 -14.22 30.39
N VAL A 82 18.50 -13.39 31.29
CA VAL A 82 17.77 -12.15 30.92
C VAL A 82 18.67 -11.20 30.13
N PHE A 83 19.93 -11.02 30.54
CA PHE A 83 20.86 -10.18 29.80
C PHE A 83 21.11 -10.73 28.38
N MET A 84 21.26 -12.05 28.23
CA MET A 84 21.41 -12.68 26.91
C MET A 84 20.17 -12.51 26.02
N PHE A 85 18.96 -12.70 26.58
CA PHE A 85 17.72 -12.48 25.84
C PHE A 85 17.51 -11.02 25.44
N CYS A 86 17.86 -10.08 26.32
CA CYS A 86 17.81 -8.65 26.03
C CYS A 86 18.76 -8.27 24.88
N LEU A 87 19.98 -8.83 24.88
CA LEU A 87 20.95 -8.62 23.81
C LEU A 87 20.45 -9.20 22.47
N LEU A 88 19.84 -10.40 22.49
CA LEU A 88 19.25 -11.02 21.31
C LEU A 88 18.08 -10.19 20.75
N LEU A 89 17.22 -9.65 21.62
CA LEU A 89 16.14 -8.75 21.25
C LEU A 89 16.64 -7.49 20.54
N VAL A 90 17.72 -6.88 21.05
CA VAL A 90 18.33 -5.68 20.43
C VAL A 90 18.91 -6.01 19.06
N LEU A 91 19.63 -7.13 18.92
CA LEU A 91 20.19 -7.56 17.63
C LEU A 91 19.08 -7.82 16.60
N MET A 92 18.01 -8.51 16.99
CA MET A 92 16.86 -8.74 16.13
C MET A 92 16.15 -7.45 15.74
N GLY A 93 15.98 -6.52 16.69
CA GLY A 93 15.41 -5.21 16.42
C GLY A 93 16.21 -4.42 15.37
N LEU A 94 17.55 -4.46 15.47
CA LEU A 94 18.42 -3.81 14.50
C LEU A 94 18.30 -4.44 13.11
N LEU A 95 18.26 -5.77 13.03
CA LEU A 95 18.04 -6.48 11.77
C LEU A 95 16.69 -6.07 11.16
N ILE A 96 15.59 -6.18 11.90
CA ILE A 96 14.24 -5.81 11.42
C ILE A 96 14.21 -4.35 10.93
N TRP A 97 14.85 -3.44 11.67
CA TRP A 97 14.93 -2.03 11.27
C TRP A 97 15.62 -1.84 9.92
N THR A 98 16.76 -2.52 9.69
CA THR A 98 17.48 -2.44 8.41
C THR A 98 16.65 -2.98 7.24
N PHE A 99 16.01 -4.14 7.39
CA PHE A 99 15.15 -4.71 6.35
C PHE A 99 13.92 -3.84 6.07
N ARG A 100 13.29 -3.29 7.11
CA ARG A 100 12.15 -2.38 6.98
C ARG A 100 12.54 -1.08 6.28
N TYR A 101 13.73 -0.56 6.55
CA TYR A 101 14.24 0.63 5.87
C TYR A 101 14.41 0.38 4.36
N ILE A 102 14.99 -0.77 3.98
CA ILE A 102 15.13 -1.17 2.58
C ILE A 102 13.77 -1.32 1.90
N GLN A 103 12.81 -1.99 2.56
CA GLN A 103 11.45 -2.13 2.06
C GLN A 103 10.80 -0.76 1.81
N TYR A 104 10.86 0.14 2.79
CA TYR A 104 10.23 1.46 2.71
C TYR A 104 10.83 2.31 1.60
N THR A 105 12.16 2.33 1.50
CA THR A 105 12.87 3.08 0.45
C THR A 105 12.58 2.54 -0.94
N ALA A 106 12.51 1.22 -1.12
CA ALA A 106 12.13 0.60 -2.40
C ALA A 106 10.72 1.00 -2.85
N PHE A 107 9.73 0.97 -1.94
CA PHE A 107 8.37 1.41 -2.26
C PHE A 107 8.27 2.92 -2.48
N ALA A 108 8.99 3.73 -1.71
CA ALA A 108 9.01 5.18 -1.90
C ALA A 108 9.57 5.57 -3.28
N ILE A 109 10.67 4.94 -3.70
CA ILE A 109 11.28 5.18 -5.01
C ILE A 109 10.31 4.73 -6.11
N SER A 110 9.79 3.50 -6.04
CA SER A 110 8.83 3.00 -7.03
C SER A 110 7.58 3.89 -7.11
N GLY A 111 7.05 4.35 -5.97
CA GLY A 111 5.88 5.23 -5.92
C GLY A 111 6.16 6.56 -6.59
N SER A 112 7.31 7.19 -6.29
CA SER A 112 7.69 8.47 -6.88
C SER A 112 7.79 8.41 -8.42
N ARG A 113 8.38 7.33 -8.96
CA ARG A 113 8.53 7.11 -10.41
C ARG A 113 7.19 6.86 -11.09
N LEU A 114 6.29 6.13 -10.42
CA LEU A 114 4.94 5.88 -10.92
C LEU A 114 4.14 7.20 -11.00
N THR A 115 4.12 7.98 -9.92
CA THR A 115 3.45 9.29 -9.87
C THR A 115 4.01 10.25 -10.92
N GLU A 116 5.33 10.30 -11.10
CA GLU A 116 5.97 11.13 -12.13
C GLU A 116 5.46 10.76 -13.54
N ARG A 117 5.45 9.47 -13.90
CA ARG A 117 4.97 9.02 -15.20
C ARG A 117 3.48 9.30 -15.42
N ILE A 118 2.65 9.09 -14.41
CA ILE A 118 1.21 9.38 -14.49
C ILE A 118 0.99 10.86 -14.74
N ARG A 119 1.68 11.74 -13.99
CA ARG A 119 1.60 13.20 -14.18
C ARG A 119 2.06 13.63 -15.57
N SER A 120 3.18 13.11 -16.06
CA SER A 120 3.67 13.43 -17.40
C SER A 120 2.68 13.00 -18.48
N LYS A 121 2.11 11.79 -18.37
CA LYS A 121 1.13 11.29 -19.35
C LYS A 121 -0.18 12.04 -19.31
N ALA A 122 -0.69 12.34 -18.12
CA ALA A 122 -1.93 13.08 -17.97
C ALA A 122 -1.79 14.53 -18.49
N PHE A 123 -0.64 15.18 -18.26
CA PHE A 123 -0.35 16.49 -18.85
C PHE A 123 -0.21 16.43 -20.38
N GLU A 124 0.45 15.40 -20.93
CA GLU A 124 0.53 15.18 -22.37
C GLU A 124 -0.87 15.03 -23.01
N CYS A 125 -1.76 14.25 -22.39
CA CYS A 125 -3.13 14.10 -22.84
C CYS A 125 -3.91 15.41 -22.75
N LEU A 126 -3.70 16.19 -21.69
CA LEU A 126 -4.37 17.47 -21.51
C LEU A 126 -4.01 18.48 -22.61
N LEU A 127 -2.74 18.54 -23.00
CA LEU A 127 -2.27 19.45 -24.06
C LEU A 127 -2.79 19.08 -25.46
N ARG A 128 -3.20 17.83 -25.67
CA ARG A 128 -3.76 17.35 -26.95
C ARG A 128 -5.27 17.60 -27.08
N GLN A 129 -5.89 18.13 -26.03
CA GLN A 129 -7.32 18.34 -25.98
C GLN A 129 -7.73 19.59 -26.77
N GLU A 130 -8.92 19.55 -27.38
CA GLU A 130 -9.46 20.67 -28.18
C GLU A 130 -9.73 21.92 -27.33
N VAL A 131 -9.64 23.11 -27.95
CA VAL A 131 -9.88 24.40 -27.26
C VAL A 131 -11.28 24.46 -26.63
N ALA A 132 -12.29 23.93 -27.32
CA ALA A 132 -13.68 23.86 -26.84
C ALA A 132 -13.85 23.06 -25.54
N TYR A 133 -12.90 22.19 -25.19
CA TYR A 133 -12.92 21.49 -23.91
C TYR A 133 -12.65 22.43 -22.73
N PHE A 134 -11.75 23.40 -22.91
CA PHE A 134 -11.37 24.38 -21.90
C PHE A 134 -12.37 25.52 -21.74
N ASP A 135 -13.26 25.72 -22.73
CA ASP A 135 -14.34 26.71 -22.67
C ASP A 135 -15.50 26.26 -21.76
N ARG A 136 -15.55 24.98 -21.37
CA ARG A 136 -16.60 24.48 -20.48
C ARG A 136 -16.35 24.98 -19.04
N PRO A 137 -17.39 25.45 -18.33
CA PRO A 137 -17.23 25.98 -16.98
C PRO A 137 -16.74 24.92 -15.98
N GLU A 138 -17.03 23.63 -16.23
CA GLU A 138 -16.52 22.51 -15.39
C GLU A 138 -15.01 22.25 -15.59
N ASN A 139 -14.48 22.66 -16.74
CA ASN A 139 -13.10 22.41 -17.18
C ASN A 139 -12.24 23.67 -17.13
N SER A 140 -12.57 24.61 -16.24
CA SER A 140 -11.71 25.75 -15.95
C SER A 140 -10.29 25.27 -15.63
N THR A 141 -9.28 26.02 -16.06
CA THR A 141 -7.87 25.67 -15.89
C THR A 141 -7.52 25.35 -14.43
N GLY A 142 -8.11 26.07 -13.48
CA GLY A 142 -7.96 25.79 -12.04
C GLY A 142 -8.59 24.46 -11.61
N ALA A 143 -9.76 24.12 -12.14
CA ALA A 143 -10.46 22.87 -11.83
C ALA A 143 -9.73 21.65 -12.40
N ILE A 144 -9.24 21.73 -13.65
CA ILE A 144 -8.44 20.68 -14.27
C ILE A 144 -7.13 20.47 -13.51
N CYS A 145 -6.44 21.56 -13.16
CA CYS A 145 -5.18 21.49 -12.44
C CYS A 145 -5.38 20.84 -11.05
N ALA A 146 -6.44 21.22 -10.34
CA ALA A 146 -6.81 20.61 -9.06
C ALA A 146 -7.11 19.11 -9.20
N ARG A 147 -7.88 18.71 -10.23
CA ARG A 147 -8.17 17.29 -10.51
C ARG A 147 -6.91 16.51 -10.86
N LEU A 148 -6.06 17.05 -11.73
CA LEU A 148 -4.80 16.43 -12.12
C LEU A 148 -3.88 16.18 -10.91
N PHE A 149 -3.79 17.13 -9.98
CA PHE A 149 -3.00 16.94 -8.76
C PHE A 149 -3.63 15.94 -7.82
N THR A 150 -4.96 15.95 -7.67
CA THR A 150 -5.68 15.04 -6.78
C THR A 150 -5.60 13.61 -7.30
N ASP A 151 -5.93 13.38 -8.57
CA ASP A 151 -5.98 12.06 -9.21
C ASP A 151 -4.59 11.44 -9.41
N ALA A 152 -3.53 12.24 -9.43
CA ALA A 152 -2.16 11.75 -9.55
C ALA A 152 -1.45 11.54 -8.20
N SER A 153 -2.06 11.96 -7.08
CA SER A 153 -1.49 11.82 -5.74
C SER A 153 -2.23 10.80 -4.86
N ALA A 154 -3.45 10.40 -5.28
CA ALA A 154 -4.18 9.26 -4.74
C ALA A 154 -3.59 7.94 -5.25
#